data_AF-A0A3M0WTM5-F1
#
_entry.id   AF-A0A3M0WTM5-F1
#
_cell.length_a   1.000
_cell.length_b   1.000
_cell.length_c   1.000
_cell.angle_alpha   90.00
_cell.angle_beta   90.00
_cell.angle_gamma   90.00
#
_symmetry.space_group_name_H-M   'P 1'
#
loop_
_entity.id
_entity.type
_entity.pdbx_description
1 polymer ?
#
loop_
_entity_poly.entity_id
_entity_poly.type
_entity_poly.pdbx_seq_one_letter_code
_entity_poly.pdbx_strand_id
1 'polypeptide(L)'
;MNANSENIAEFVKYYNNYKVRLYNYCLKMLNDKSLCEDVVQTTFLKLYENLGSIRDKDKIGIWIFTTARNEIYSIYRTKLKKNISLEIEEEIEITDAVDVQKEIEVEEFKQRIMNELDKINENNKEAFILRAFGGMSYEEIA
;
A
#
# COMPACT_ATOMS: atom_id res chain seq x y z
N MET A 1 34.77 -2.55 -6.24
CA MET A 1 33.48 -2.79 -5.54
C MET A 1 32.67 -3.72 -6.41
N ASN A 2 32.15 -4.82 -5.86
CA ASN A 2 31.45 -5.85 -6.64
C ASN A 2 30.02 -5.40 -6.95
N ALA A 3 29.50 -5.71 -8.13
CA ALA A 3 28.13 -5.38 -8.55
C ALA A 3 27.04 -5.82 -7.54
N ASN A 4 27.31 -6.89 -6.76
CA ASN A 4 26.41 -7.37 -5.72
C ASN A 4 26.32 -6.40 -4.51
N SER A 5 27.42 -5.74 -4.14
CA SER A 5 27.43 -4.77 -3.03
C SER A 5 26.71 -3.46 -3.39
N GLU A 6 26.74 -3.09 -4.68
CA GLU A 6 26.06 -1.90 -5.20
C GLU A 6 24.54 -2.12 -5.25
N ASN A 7 24.11 -3.31 -5.67
CA ASN A 7 22.69 -3.70 -5.69
C ASN A 7 22.08 -3.73 -4.27
N ILE A 8 22.81 -4.25 -3.27
CA ILE A 8 22.37 -4.23 -1.87
C ILE A 8 22.19 -2.80 -1.35
N ALA A 9 23.14 -1.91 -1.61
CA ALA A 9 23.05 -0.51 -1.16
C ALA A 9 21.85 0.20 -1.80
N GLU A 10 21.61 -0.05 -3.09
CA GLU A 10 20.47 0.50 -3.81
C GLU A 10 19.13 -0.03 -3.27
N PHE A 11 19.06 -1.33 -2.99
CA PHE A 11 17.89 -1.94 -2.35
C PHE A 11 17.58 -1.30 -0.99
N VAL A 12 18.59 -1.17 -0.12
CA VAL A 12 18.42 -0.58 1.22
C VAL A 12 17.90 0.86 1.14
N LYS A 13 18.36 1.64 0.17
CA LYS A 13 17.86 2.99 -0.10
C LYS A 13 16.35 2.97 -0.39
N TYR A 14 15.89 2.14 -1.32
CA TYR A 14 14.47 2.06 -1.65
C TYR A 14 13.63 1.48 -0.50
N TYR A 15 14.13 0.45 0.18
CA TYR A 15 13.46 -0.13 1.34
C TYR A 15 13.19 0.94 2.40
N ASN A 16 14.21 1.71 2.79
CA ASN A 16 14.04 2.76 3.81
C ASN A 16 13.12 3.89 3.35
N ASN A 17 13.14 4.26 2.07
CA ASN A 17 12.29 5.32 1.53
C ASN A 17 10.81 4.93 1.45
N TYR A 18 10.50 3.66 1.21
CA TYR A 18 9.14 3.23 0.89
C TYR A 18 8.46 2.36 1.96
N LYS A 19 9.21 1.68 2.86
CA LYS A 19 8.62 0.68 3.78
C LYS A 19 7.44 1.19 4.61
N VAL A 20 7.54 2.40 5.16
CA VAL A 20 6.48 2.97 6.02
C VAL A 20 5.25 3.33 5.20
N ARG A 21 5.45 3.98 4.05
CA ARG A 21 4.35 4.37 3.15
C ARG A 21 3.65 3.14 2.56
N LEU A 22 4.43 2.12 2.18
CA LEU A 22 3.91 0.86 1.67
C LEU A 22 3.13 0.09 2.74
N TYR A 23 3.65 0.01 3.96
CA TYR A 23 2.95 -0.63 5.08
C TYR A 23 1.62 0.07 5.36
N ASN A 24 1.61 1.40 5.48
CA ASN A 24 0.38 2.14 5.74
C ASN A 24 -0.64 1.98 4.60
N TYR A 25 -0.18 1.95 3.34
CA TYR A 25 -1.01 1.63 2.19
C TYR A 25 -1.65 0.23 2.31
N CYS A 26 -0.83 -0.79 2.57
CA CYS A 26 -1.30 -2.17 2.68
C CYS A 26 -2.27 -2.35 3.85
N LEU A 27 -1.98 -1.73 5.00
CA LEU A 27 -2.84 -1.76 6.18
C LEU A 27 -4.20 -1.08 5.89
N LYS A 28 -4.20 0.05 5.18
CA LYS A 28 -5.44 0.74 4.81
C LYS A 28 -6.32 -0.06 3.86
N MET A 29 -5.71 -0.87 3.00
CA MET A 29 -6.42 -1.73 2.05
C MET A 29 -6.90 -3.03 2.71
N LEU A 30 -6.03 -3.72 3.44
CA LEU A 30 -6.30 -5.07 3.94
C LEU A 30 -7.00 -5.12 5.30
N ASN A 31 -6.82 -4.08 6.13
CA ASN A 31 -7.23 -4.03 7.53
C ASN A 31 -6.79 -5.27 8.36
N ASP A 32 -5.69 -5.91 7.96
CA ASP A 32 -5.12 -7.10 8.58
C ASP A 32 -3.61 -6.94 8.64
N LYS A 33 -3.05 -6.92 9.86
CA LYS A 33 -1.62 -6.71 10.08
C LYS A 33 -0.76 -7.83 9.51
N SER A 34 -1.20 -9.08 9.62
CA SER A 34 -0.45 -10.23 9.12
C SER A 34 -0.38 -10.21 7.59
N LEU A 35 -1.52 -10.01 6.93
CA LEU A 35 -1.56 -9.91 5.47
C LEU A 35 -0.79 -8.69 4.97
N CYS A 36 -0.83 -7.58 5.71
CA CYS A 36 -0.04 -6.39 5.40
C CYS A 36 1.47 -6.68 5.43
N GLU A 37 1.96 -7.34 6.48
CA GLU A 37 3.37 -7.73 6.60
C GLU A 37 3.80 -8.66 5.46
N ASP A 38 2.97 -9.65 5.11
CA ASP A 38 3.22 -10.57 4.01
C ASP A 38 3.33 -9.85 2.66
N VAL A 39 2.41 -8.91 2.36
CA VAL A 39 2.44 -8.14 1.12
C VAL A 39 3.66 -7.24 1.05
N VAL A 40 4.00 -6.55 2.16
CA VAL A 40 5.19 -5.69 2.23
C VAL A 40 6.45 -6.51 2.00
N GLN A 41 6.58 -7.66 2.68
CA GLN A 41 7.73 -8.54 2.55
C GLN A 41 7.86 -9.07 1.12
N THR A 42 6.76 -9.57 0.55
CA THR A 42 6.71 -10.09 -0.83
C THR A 42 7.11 -9.02 -1.84
N THR A 43 6.61 -7.79 -1.66
CA THR A 43 6.91 -6.67 -2.56
C THR A 43 8.40 -6.34 -2.56
N PHE A 44 9.03 -6.24 -1.38
CA PHE A 44 10.45 -5.95 -1.29
C PHE A 44 11.34 -7.12 -1.72
N LEU A 45 10.92 -8.37 -1.49
CA LEU A 45 11.64 -9.53 -2.01
C LEU A 45 11.67 -9.52 -3.53
N LYS A 46 10.52 -9.28 -4.18
CA LYS A 46 10.45 -9.10 -5.64
C LYS A 46 11.26 -7.91 -6.12
N LEU A 47 11.30 -6.81 -5.35
CA LEU A 47 12.14 -5.65 -5.69
C LEU A 47 13.60 -6.06 -5.73
N TYR A 48 14.09 -6.76 -4.71
CA TYR A 48 15.48 -7.21 -4.63
C TYR A 48 15.86 -8.11 -5.81
N GLU A 49 15.00 -9.07 -6.15
CA GLU A 49 15.21 -9.99 -7.29
C GLU A 49 15.26 -9.27 -8.65
N ASN A 50 14.45 -8.22 -8.81
CA ASN A 50 14.29 -7.51 -10.08
C ASN A 50 15.06 -6.18 -10.12
N LEU A 51 15.79 -5.79 -9.07
CA LEU A 51 16.34 -4.44 -8.98
C LEU A 51 17.30 -4.12 -10.12
N GLY A 52 18.08 -5.12 -10.55
CA GLY A 52 19.02 -4.99 -11.68
C GLY A 52 18.36 -4.97 -13.06
N SER A 53 17.11 -5.42 -13.20
CA SER A 53 16.37 -5.42 -14.46
C SER A 53 15.49 -4.17 -14.65
N ILE A 54 15.23 -3.43 -13.58
CA ILE A 54 14.50 -2.15 -13.63
C ILE A 54 15.38 -1.09 -14.30
N ARG A 55 15.06 -0.77 -15.55
CA ARG A 55 15.79 0.20 -16.40
C ARG A 55 15.63 1.65 -15.94
N ASP A 56 14.45 1.98 -15.43
CA ASP A 56 14.09 3.34 -15.01
C ASP A 56 13.90 3.37 -13.50
N LYS A 57 14.92 3.87 -12.81
CA LYS A 57 14.96 3.90 -11.34
C LYS A 57 14.00 4.93 -10.75
N ASP A 58 13.61 5.95 -11.52
CA ASP A 58 12.65 6.96 -11.07
C ASP A 58 11.24 6.35 -10.91
N LYS A 59 10.96 5.24 -11.61
CA LYS A 59 9.69 4.51 -11.53
C LYS A 59 9.65 3.44 -10.44
N ILE A 60 10.66 3.33 -9.57
CA ILE A 60 10.67 2.30 -8.52
C ILE A 60 9.52 2.50 -7.53
N GLY A 61 9.16 3.75 -7.19
CA GLY A 61 7.98 4.01 -6.36
C GLY A 61 6.71 3.42 -6.98
N ILE A 62 6.44 3.74 -8.24
CA ILE A 62 5.30 3.23 -9.00
C ILE A 62 5.32 1.69 -9.03
N TRP A 63 6.47 1.10 -9.30
CA TRP A 63 6.64 -0.35 -9.35
C TRP A 63 6.34 -1.02 -8.01
N ILE A 64 6.78 -0.43 -6.89
CA ILE A 64 6.53 -0.93 -5.53
C ILE A 64 5.02 -0.94 -5.25
N PHE A 65 4.33 0.18 -5.46
CA PHE A 65 2.90 0.28 -5.18
C PHE A 65 2.05 -0.54 -6.14
N THR A 66 2.46 -0.68 -7.41
CA THR A 66 1.79 -1.54 -8.39
C THR A 66 1.91 -3.02 -8.00
N THR A 67 3.11 -3.45 -7.59
CA THR A 67 3.34 -4.82 -7.12
C THR A 67 2.49 -5.13 -5.89
N ALA A 68 2.50 -4.27 -4.87
CA ALA A 68 1.70 -4.46 -3.68
C ALA A 68 0.19 -4.48 -3.97
N ARG A 69 -0.29 -3.58 -4.85
CA ARG A 69 -1.67 -3.58 -5.34
C ARG A 69 -2.04 -4.94 -5.95
N ASN A 70 -1.19 -5.49 -6.81
CA ASN A 70 -1.42 -6.79 -7.44
C ASN A 70 -1.50 -7.93 -6.42
N GLU A 71 -0.65 -7.92 -5.39
CA GLU A 71 -0.71 -8.91 -4.28
C GLU A 71 -2.01 -8.79 -3.50
N ILE A 72 -2.42 -7.57 -3.14
CA ILE A 72 -3.68 -7.30 -2.44
C ILE A 72 -4.88 -7.82 -3.24
N TYR A 73 -4.94 -7.55 -4.55
CA TYR A 73 -6.00 -8.10 -5.40
C TYR A 73 -5.94 -9.62 -5.54
N SER A 74 -4.76 -10.23 -5.48
CA SER A 74 -4.62 -11.68 -5.41
C SER A 74 -5.27 -12.25 -4.14
N ILE A 75 -5.04 -11.60 -3.00
CA ILE A 75 -5.66 -11.93 -1.72
C ILE A 75 -7.17 -11.77 -1.80
N TYR A 76 -7.68 -10.63 -2.29
CA TYR A 76 -9.13 -10.43 -2.44
C TYR A 76 -9.78 -11.47 -3.35
N ARG A 77 -9.18 -11.80 -4.50
CA ARG A 77 -9.70 -12.86 -5.38
C ARG A 77 -9.75 -14.22 -4.68
N THR A 78 -8.77 -14.50 -3.83
CA THR A 78 -8.72 -15.75 -3.06
C THR A 78 -9.75 -15.76 -1.92
N LYS A 79 -9.92 -14.63 -1.21
CA LYS A 79 -10.97 -14.44 -0.21
C LYS A 79 -12.37 -14.53 -0.84
N LEU A 80 -12.62 -13.89 -1.98
CA LEU A 80 -13.90 -13.99 -2.70
C LEU A 80 -14.22 -15.43 -3.10
N LYS A 81 -13.23 -16.20 -3.57
CA LYS A 81 -13.41 -17.63 -3.85
C LYS A 81 -13.71 -18.46 -2.60
N LYS A 82 -13.21 -18.07 -1.43
CA LYS A 82 -13.51 -18.69 -0.13
C LYS A 82 -14.87 -18.24 0.45
N ASN A 83 -15.23 -16.96 0.30
CA ASN A 83 -16.47 -16.39 0.82
C ASN A 83 -17.71 -16.81 0.03
N ILE A 84 -17.57 -17.28 -1.21
CA ILE A 84 -18.65 -18.03 -1.89
C ILE A 84 -19.00 -19.33 -1.13
N SER A 85 -18.14 -19.81 -0.22
CA SER A 85 -18.40 -20.99 0.62
C SER A 85 -18.74 -20.67 2.07
N LEU A 86 -18.60 -19.43 2.54
CA LEU A 86 -18.85 -19.03 3.94
C LEU A 86 -19.29 -17.56 3.97
N GLU A 87 -20.59 -17.33 4.15
CA GLU A 87 -21.13 -16.02 4.54
C GLU A 87 -20.68 -15.70 5.97
N ILE A 88 -19.86 -14.67 6.16
CA ILE A 88 -19.67 -14.03 7.47
C ILE A 88 -19.53 -12.51 7.27
N GLU A 89 -20.39 -11.78 7.98
CA GLU A 89 -20.35 -10.33 8.24
C GLU A 89 -19.04 -9.95 8.95
N GLU A 90 -18.32 -8.94 8.48
CA GLU A 90 -17.21 -8.35 9.23
C GLU A 90 -17.56 -6.92 9.67
N GLU A 91 -17.64 -6.76 10.99
CA GLU A 91 -17.83 -5.52 11.73
C GLU A 91 -16.49 -4.74 11.80
N ILE A 92 -16.56 -3.42 11.60
CA ILE A 92 -15.40 -2.52 11.52
C ILE A 92 -14.99 -2.10 12.95
N GLU A 93 -13.91 -2.65 13.50
CA GLU A 93 -13.27 -2.13 14.71
C GLU A 93 -12.12 -1.16 14.36
N ILE A 94 -12.29 0.12 14.73
CA ILE A 94 -11.26 1.15 14.66
C ILE A 94 -10.56 1.18 16.03
N THR A 95 -9.25 0.91 16.07
CA THR A 95 -8.43 1.09 17.29
C THR A 95 -7.44 2.23 17.09
N ASP A 96 -7.63 3.31 17.85
CA ASP A 96 -6.78 4.50 17.89
C ASP A 96 -5.63 4.34 18.89
N ALA A 97 -4.43 4.81 18.51
CA ALA A 97 -3.35 5.15 19.44
C ALA A 97 -2.28 6.03 18.77
N VAL A 98 -2.46 7.36 18.68
CA VAL A 98 -1.39 8.39 18.65
C VAL A 98 -1.92 9.70 19.31
N ASP A 99 -1.10 10.74 19.40
CA ASP A 99 -0.91 11.77 20.43
C ASP A 99 -1.83 13.03 20.35
N VAL A 100 -2.42 13.43 21.49
CA VAL A 100 -3.77 14.04 21.63
C VAL A 100 -3.92 15.54 21.30
N GLN A 101 -2.89 16.34 21.04
CA GLN A 101 -3.06 17.81 20.99
C GLN A 101 -3.06 18.48 19.61
N LYS A 102 -2.81 17.75 18.51
CA LYS A 102 -2.88 18.27 17.12
C LYS A 102 -3.87 17.52 16.21
N GLU A 103 -4.54 16.49 16.73
CA GLU A 103 -5.31 15.54 15.93
C GLU A 103 -6.73 15.98 15.60
N ILE A 104 -7.35 16.88 16.37
CA ILE A 104 -8.79 17.18 16.21
C ILE A 104 -9.11 17.81 14.84
N GLU A 105 -8.33 18.78 14.36
CA GLU A 105 -8.55 19.39 13.05
C GLU A 105 -8.22 18.43 11.89
N VAL A 106 -7.21 17.58 12.07
CA VAL A 106 -6.80 16.59 11.07
C VAL A 106 -7.81 15.46 10.96
N GLU A 107 -8.37 15.01 12.09
CA GLU A 107 -9.34 13.92 12.13
C GLU A 107 -10.70 14.36 11.59
N GLU A 108 -11.15 15.59 11.87
CA GLU A 108 -12.34 16.18 11.23
C GLU A 108 -12.14 16.35 9.72
N PHE A 109 -10.97 16.80 9.29
CA PHE A 109 -10.64 16.93 7.86
C PHE A 109 -10.59 15.56 7.17
N LYS A 110 -9.98 14.57 7.83
CA LYS A 110 -9.85 13.19 7.37
C LYS A 110 -11.20 12.50 7.29
N GLN A 111 -12.08 12.69 8.27
CA GLN A 111 -13.46 12.19 8.24
C GLN A 111 -14.28 12.85 7.13
N ARG A 112 -14.16 14.16 6.92
CA ARG A 112 -14.83 14.84 5.80
C ARG A 112 -14.32 14.32 4.45
N ILE A 113 -13.02 14.14 4.29
CA ILE A 113 -12.46 13.55 3.07
C ILE A 113 -12.93 12.10 2.89
N MET A 114 -12.94 11.27 3.94
CA MET A 114 -13.44 9.90 3.84
C MET A 114 -14.93 9.84 3.48
N ASN A 115 -15.76 10.70 4.08
CA ASN A 115 -17.19 10.78 3.78
C ASN A 115 -17.47 11.25 2.34
N GLU A 116 -16.64 12.14 1.78
CA GLU A 116 -16.76 12.54 0.38
C GLU A 116 -16.17 11.48 -0.57
N LEU A 117 -15.11 10.77 -0.17
CA LEU A 117 -14.54 9.66 -0.95
C LEU A 117 -15.47 8.46 -1.02
N ASP A 118 -16.28 8.19 0.00
CA ASP A 118 -17.29 7.12 -0.01
C ASP A 118 -18.45 7.40 -0.99
N LYS A 119 -18.63 8.65 -1.42
CA LYS A 119 -19.57 9.00 -2.49
C LYS A 119 -19.02 8.77 -3.90
N ILE A 120 -17.74 8.43 -4.00
CA ILE A 120 -17.06 8.18 -5.27
C ILE A 120 -16.75 6.68 -5.35
N ASN A 121 -16.85 6.08 -6.56
CA ASN A 121 -16.66 4.63 -6.75
C ASN A 121 -15.34 4.11 -6.12
N GLU A 122 -15.29 2.81 -5.82
CA GLU A 122 -14.11 2.18 -5.19
C GLU A 122 -12.79 2.45 -5.94
N ASN A 123 -12.84 2.55 -7.28
CA ASN A 123 -11.67 2.84 -8.12
C ASN A 123 -11.07 4.23 -7.84
N ASN A 124 -11.90 5.23 -7.57
CA ASN A 124 -11.44 6.59 -7.29
C ASN A 124 -10.93 6.74 -5.85
N LYS A 125 -11.49 5.97 -4.90
CA LYS A 125 -10.97 5.87 -3.53
C LYS A 125 -9.58 5.22 -3.53
N GLU A 126 -9.39 4.16 -4.30
CA GLU A 126 -8.08 3.54 -4.51
C GLU A 126 -7.09 4.54 -5.11
N ALA A 127 -7.47 5.25 -6.17
CA ALA A 127 -6.62 6.25 -6.80
C ALA A 127 -6.18 7.36 -5.82
N PHE A 128 -7.09 7.80 -4.95
CA PHE A 128 -6.76 8.77 -3.92
C PHE A 128 -5.74 8.23 -2.91
N ILE A 129 -5.94 6.99 -2.44
CA ILE A 129 -5.05 6.32 -1.48
C ILE A 129 -3.66 6.11 -2.13
N LEU A 130 -3.61 5.65 -3.39
CA LEU A 130 -2.38 5.50 -4.15
C LEU A 130 -1.64 6.83 -4.35
N ARG A 131 -2.35 7.93 -4.58
CA ARG A 131 -1.73 9.27 -4.62
C ARG A 131 -1.16 9.67 -3.26
N ALA A 132 -1.92 9.51 -2.18
CA ALA A 132 -1.50 9.88 -0.84
C ALA A 132 -0.26 9.08 -0.37
N PHE A 133 -0.25 7.77 -0.59
CA PHE A 133 0.81 6.89 -0.12
C PHE A 133 1.92 6.63 -1.14
N GLY A 134 1.63 6.67 -2.44
CA GLY A 134 2.59 6.44 -3.53
C GLY A 134 3.19 7.71 -4.11
N GLY A 135 2.55 8.87 -3.93
CA GLY A 135 2.99 10.13 -4.54
C GLY A 135 2.79 10.18 -6.06
N MET A 136 1.97 9.27 -6.60
CA MET A 136 1.71 9.12 -8.03
C MET A 136 0.72 10.16 -8.53
N SER A 137 0.92 10.63 -9.76
CA SER A 137 -0.02 11.48 -10.48
C SER A 137 -1.22 10.67 -10.97
N TYR A 138 -2.32 11.35 -11.32
CA TYR A 138 -3.52 10.68 -11.87
C TYR A 138 -3.23 9.92 -13.17
N GLU A 139 -2.26 10.38 -13.97
CA GLU A 139 -1.82 9.73 -15.21
C GLU A 139 -1.07 8.42 -14.97
N GLU A 140 -0.41 8.28 -13.81
CA GLU A 140 0.33 7.08 -13.42
C GLU A 140 -0.55 6.03 -12.71
N ILE A 141 -1.76 6.43 -12.31
CA ILE A 141 -2.73 5.60 -11.59
C ILE A 141 -3.78 4.97 -12.55
N ALA A 142 -3.98 5.57 -13.73
CA ALA A 142 -4.99 5.17 -14.72
C ALA A 142 -4.60 3.95 -15.57
#